data_AF-A0A090S418-F1
#
_entry.id   AF-A0A090S418-F1
#
_cell.length_a   1.000
_cell.length_b   1.000
_cell.length_c   1.000
_cell.angle_alpha   90.00
_cell.angle_beta   90.00
_cell.angle_gamma   90.00
#
_symmetry.space_group_name_H-M   'P 1'
#
loop_
_entity.id
_entity.type
_entity.pdbx_description
1 polymer ?
#
loop_
_entity_poly.entity_id
_entity_poly.type
_entity_poly.pdbx_seq_one_letter_code
_entity_poly.pdbx_strand_id
1 'polypeptide(L)'
;MLNQAEIKLLHAQVNPHFLFNALNTISAITRRDPDKARSLIQHLSQFFRSNLKQNIETVTLKEELAHVNAYLTIEKARFTDRLEVDIDISPDLLEQAVPSFTLQPLVENAIKHGISNLIEGGTIRIFSEPCEQDYRLTVEDNAAPTYLLSLVIKD
;
A
#
# COMPACT_ATOMS: atom_id res chain seq x y z
N MET A 1 -27.48 19.12 -6.45
CA MET A 1 -26.26 18.64 -7.13
C MET A 1 -24.98 18.80 -6.31
N LEU A 2 -24.98 19.37 -5.09
CA LEU A 2 -23.81 19.32 -4.19
C LEU A 2 -23.58 17.91 -3.59
N ASN A 3 -24.64 17.20 -3.20
CA ASN A 3 -24.50 15.89 -2.56
C ASN A 3 -23.77 14.85 -3.42
N GLN A 4 -23.88 14.88 -4.75
CA GLN A 4 -23.28 13.85 -5.59
C GLN A 4 -21.79 14.08 -5.83
N ALA A 5 -21.33 15.33 -5.73
CA ALA A 5 -19.91 15.68 -5.76
C ALA A 5 -19.24 15.41 -4.41
N GLU A 6 -19.91 15.70 -3.29
CA GLU A 6 -19.44 15.34 -1.93
C GLU A 6 -19.47 13.83 -1.70
N ILE A 7 -20.52 13.13 -2.15
CA ILE A 7 -20.56 11.66 -2.19
C ILE A 7 -19.44 11.16 -3.10
N LYS A 8 -19.18 11.75 -4.27
CA LYS A 8 -18.02 11.37 -5.10
C LYS A 8 -16.68 11.64 -4.42
N LEU A 9 -16.55 12.70 -3.63
CA LEU A 9 -15.35 13.00 -2.83
C LEU A 9 -15.16 11.98 -1.70
N LEU A 10 -16.23 11.59 -1.01
CA LEU A 10 -16.23 10.48 -0.03
C LEU A 10 -15.97 9.12 -0.71
N HIS A 11 -16.50 8.89 -1.91
CA HIS A 11 -16.19 7.72 -2.74
C HIS A 11 -14.76 7.75 -3.29
N ALA A 12 -14.13 8.91 -3.46
CA ALA A 12 -12.72 9.02 -3.81
C ALA A 12 -11.81 8.66 -2.62
N GLN A 13 -12.31 8.79 -1.39
CA GLN A 13 -11.58 8.46 -0.14
C GLN A 13 -11.59 6.94 0.19
N VAL A 14 -12.36 6.14 -0.55
CA VAL A 14 -12.46 4.69 -0.37
C VAL A 14 -12.44 4.02 -1.73
N ASN A 15 -11.37 3.29 -2.08
CA ASN A 15 -11.33 2.45 -3.29
C ASN A 15 -12.38 1.32 -3.13
N PRO A 16 -13.57 1.39 -3.77
CA PRO A 16 -14.66 0.46 -3.46
C PRO A 16 -14.32 -0.96 -3.92
N HIS A 17 -13.59 -1.06 -5.04
CA HIS A 17 -13.13 -2.34 -5.57
C HIS A 17 -12.18 -3.04 -4.58
N PHE A 18 -11.23 -2.30 -4.00
CA PHE A 18 -10.36 -2.83 -2.96
C PHE A 18 -11.16 -3.34 -1.75
N LEU A 19 -12.11 -2.53 -1.26
CA LEU A 19 -12.96 -2.91 -0.12
C LEU A 19 -13.71 -4.23 -0.38
N PHE A 20 -14.38 -4.36 -1.52
CA PHE A 20 -15.10 -5.59 -1.88
C PHE A 20 -14.16 -6.79 -1.95
N ASN A 21 -13.00 -6.63 -2.58
CA ASN A 21 -12.02 -7.71 -2.71
C ASN A 21 -11.44 -8.14 -1.35
N ALA A 22 -11.17 -7.18 -0.47
CA ALA A 22 -10.71 -7.45 0.88
C ALA A 22 -11.75 -8.25 1.67
N LEU A 23 -13.02 -7.82 1.64
CA LEU A 23 -14.12 -8.51 2.33
C LEU A 23 -14.35 -9.93 1.79
N ASN A 24 -14.31 -10.12 0.47
CA ASN A 24 -14.43 -11.44 -0.15
C ASN A 24 -13.28 -12.36 0.28
N THR A 25 -12.04 -11.85 0.29
CA THR A 25 -10.85 -12.58 0.73
C THR A 25 -10.98 -13.00 2.20
N ILE A 26 -11.36 -12.07 3.08
CA ILE A 26 -11.57 -12.34 4.51
C ILE A 26 -12.68 -13.39 4.69
N SER A 27 -13.81 -13.24 3.99
CA SER A 27 -14.94 -14.19 4.06
C SER A 27 -14.52 -15.60 3.67
N ALA A 28 -13.72 -15.75 2.61
CA ALA A 28 -13.20 -17.05 2.18
C ALA A 28 -12.24 -17.70 3.20
N ILE A 29 -11.47 -16.90 3.94
CA ILE A 29 -10.48 -17.38 4.91
C ILE A 29 -11.11 -17.67 6.28
N THR A 30 -12.14 -16.93 6.69
CA THR A 30 -12.74 -16.96 8.04
C THR A 30 -13.00 -18.36 8.60
N ARG A 31 -13.49 -19.29 7.76
CA ARG A 31 -13.78 -20.67 8.20
C ARG A 31 -12.53 -21.54 8.37
N ARG A 32 -11.50 -21.31 7.57
CA ARG A 32 -10.27 -22.12 7.56
C ARG A 32 -9.25 -21.60 8.57
N ASP A 33 -9.15 -20.28 8.72
CA ASP A 33 -8.15 -19.61 9.54
C ASP A 33 -8.75 -18.32 10.15
N PRO A 34 -9.49 -18.45 11.27
CA PRO A 34 -10.17 -17.31 11.90
C PRO A 34 -9.20 -16.27 12.46
N ASP A 35 -8.00 -16.68 12.89
CA ASP A 35 -6.99 -15.77 13.41
C ASP A 35 -6.39 -14.91 12.30
N LYS A 36 -6.08 -15.50 11.14
CA LYS A 36 -5.69 -14.73 9.95
C LYS A 36 -6.80 -13.80 9.49
N ALA A 37 -8.06 -14.25 9.47
CA ALA A 37 -9.20 -13.39 9.14
C ALA A 37 -9.32 -12.19 10.09
N ARG A 38 -9.17 -12.41 11.40
CA ARG A 38 -9.16 -11.33 12.41
C ARG A 38 -8.01 -10.36 12.18
N SER A 39 -6.81 -10.86 11.91
CA SER A 39 -5.65 -10.03 11.55
C SER A 39 -5.93 -9.18 10.31
N LEU A 40 -6.50 -9.76 9.25
CA LEU A 40 -6.85 -9.03 8.04
C LEU A 40 -7.90 -7.93 8.28
N ILE A 41 -8.88 -8.16 9.16
CA ILE A 41 -9.85 -7.12 9.56
C ILE A 41 -9.13 -5.96 10.26
N GLN A 42 -8.13 -6.23 11.10
CA GLN A 42 -7.34 -5.19 11.77
C GLN A 42 -6.52 -4.37 10.76
N HIS A 43 -5.85 -5.03 9.81
CA HIS A 43 -5.13 -4.35 8.73
C HIS A 43 -6.08 -3.51 7.86
N LEU A 44 -7.25 -4.04 7.52
CA LEU A 44 -8.27 -3.30 6.76
C LEU A 44 -8.73 -2.05 7.51
N SER A 45 -8.96 -2.18 8.82
CA SER A 45 -9.33 -1.07 9.69
C SER A 45 -8.23 -0.02 9.79
N GLN A 46 -6.97 -0.45 9.90
CA GLN A 46 -5.81 0.45 9.93
C GLN A 46 -5.65 1.22 8.62
N PHE A 47 -5.74 0.52 7.48
CA PHE A 47 -5.69 1.12 6.15
C PHE A 47 -6.76 2.21 5.98
N PHE A 48 -8.01 1.92 6.31
CA PHE A 48 -9.07 2.93 6.21
C PHE A 48 -8.92 4.08 7.21
N ARG A 49 -8.43 3.81 8.43
CA ARG A 49 -8.17 4.87 9.41
C ARG A 49 -7.15 5.87 8.89
N SER A 50 -6.07 5.40 8.25
CA SER A 50 -5.07 6.26 7.63
C SER A 50 -5.67 7.06 6.47
N ASN A 51 -6.45 6.42 5.58
CA ASN A 51 -7.15 7.12 4.48
C ASN A 51 -8.17 8.16 4.97
N LEU A 52 -8.68 8.07 6.20
CA LEU A 52 -9.55 9.11 6.76
C LEU A 52 -8.78 10.28 7.38
N LYS A 53 -7.46 10.12 7.59
CA LYS A 53 -6.57 11.13 8.17
C LYS A 53 -5.80 11.95 7.12
N GLN A 54 -6.15 11.89 5.82
CA GLN A 54 -5.33 12.52 4.75
C GLN A 54 -5.23 14.06 4.80
N ASN A 55 -5.91 14.73 5.73
CA ASN A 55 -5.74 16.17 5.94
C ASN A 55 -4.40 16.53 6.62
N ILE A 56 -3.55 15.56 6.94
CA ILE A 56 -2.20 15.78 7.46
C ILE A 56 -1.25 15.89 6.28
N GLU A 57 -0.56 17.03 6.12
CA GLU A 57 0.36 17.28 5.00
C GLU A 57 1.62 16.41 5.05
N THR A 58 2.13 16.08 6.25
CA THR A 58 3.38 15.32 6.45
C THR A 58 3.24 14.26 7.55
N VAL A 59 3.85 13.10 7.33
CA VAL A 59 3.88 11.96 8.27
C VAL A 59 5.30 11.41 8.34
N THR A 60 5.61 10.62 9.37
CA THR A 60 6.87 9.88 9.38
C THR A 60 6.88 8.80 8.28
N LEU A 61 8.04 8.49 7.71
CA LEU A 61 8.16 7.39 6.76
C LEU A 61 7.64 6.07 7.34
N LYS A 62 7.82 5.85 8.64
CA LYS A 62 7.27 4.72 9.37
C LYS A 62 5.75 4.65 9.33
N GLU A 63 5.06 5.77 9.49
CA GLU A 63 3.60 5.83 9.37
C GLU A 63 3.15 5.54 7.94
N GLU A 64 3.86 6.08 6.95
CA GLU A 64 3.60 5.82 5.53
C GLU A 64 3.81 4.32 5.19
N LEU A 65 4.90 3.71 5.66
CA LEU A 65 5.18 2.29 5.50
C LEU A 65 4.17 1.41 6.23
N ALA A 66 3.72 1.79 7.43
CA ALA A 66 2.69 1.06 8.15
C ALA A 66 1.36 1.04 7.39
N HIS A 67 1.04 2.15 6.73
CA HIS A 67 -0.15 2.26 5.88
C HIS A 67 -0.04 1.38 4.62
N VAL A 68 1.09 1.46 3.91
CA VAL A 68 1.41 0.61 2.76
C VAL A 68 1.41 -0.88 3.12
N ASN A 69 1.99 -1.24 4.27
CA ASN A 69 2.04 -2.62 4.73
C ASN A 69 0.64 -3.17 5.03
N ALA A 70 -0.27 -2.35 5.59
CA ALA A 70 -1.64 -2.75 5.80
C ALA A 70 -2.35 -3.09 4.49
N TYR A 71 -2.16 -2.27 3.46
CA TYR A 71 -2.66 -2.52 2.11
C TYR A 71 -2.08 -3.82 1.50
N LEU A 72 -0.75 -3.95 1.50
CA LEU A 72 -0.05 -5.11 0.93
C LEU A 72 -0.39 -6.42 1.64
N THR A 73 -0.62 -6.40 2.95
CA THR A 73 -1.04 -7.59 3.70
C THR A 73 -2.38 -8.12 3.22
N ILE A 74 -3.32 -7.22 2.89
CA ILE A 74 -4.65 -7.57 2.37
C ILE A 74 -4.53 -8.10 0.93
N GLU A 75 -3.75 -7.42 0.09
CA GLU A 75 -3.47 -7.84 -1.28
C GLU A 75 -2.76 -9.20 -1.34
N LYS A 76 -1.80 -9.46 -0.44
CA LYS A 76 -1.09 -10.75 -0.34
C LYS A 76 -2.04 -11.87 0.06
N ALA A 77 -3.00 -11.61 0.95
CA ALA A 77 -4.04 -12.59 1.24
C ALA A 77 -4.95 -12.89 0.04
N ARG A 78 -5.23 -11.88 -0.80
CA ARG A 78 -6.04 -12.04 -2.02
C ARG A 78 -5.31 -12.85 -3.09
N PHE A 79 -4.05 -12.53 -3.32
CA PHE A 79 -3.23 -13.18 -4.36
C PHE A 79 -2.53 -14.45 -3.88
N THR A 80 -2.57 -14.75 -2.57
CA THR A 80 -1.95 -15.95 -1.97
C THR A 80 -0.47 -16.02 -2.36
N ASP A 81 -0.02 -17.12 -2.97
CA ASP A 81 1.38 -17.35 -3.32
C ASP A 81 1.81 -16.60 -4.59
N ARG A 82 0.92 -15.80 -5.19
CA ARG A 82 1.18 -15.03 -6.41
C ARG A 82 1.66 -13.60 -6.14
N LEU A 83 1.69 -13.15 -4.90
CA LEU A 83 2.24 -11.84 -4.54
C LEU A 83 3.33 -12.00 -3.49
N GLU A 84 4.55 -11.67 -3.90
CA GLU A 84 5.65 -11.47 -2.96
C GLU A 84 5.88 -10.00 -2.69
N VAL A 85 6.29 -9.72 -1.45
CA VAL A 85 6.50 -8.36 -0.95
C VAL A 85 7.82 -8.36 -0.20
N ASP A 86 8.72 -7.49 -0.63
CA ASP A 86 10.01 -7.25 0.01
C ASP A 86 10.12 -5.76 0.36
N ILE A 87 10.45 -5.45 1.61
CA ILE A 87 10.58 -4.08 2.12
C ILE A 87 11.93 -3.96 2.83
N ASP A 88 12.82 -3.14 2.26
CA ASP A 88 14.19 -2.96 2.70
C ASP A 88 14.52 -1.45 2.82
N ILE A 89 14.11 -0.87 3.94
CA ILE A 89 14.27 0.56 4.23
C ILE A 89 15.27 0.74 5.37
N SER A 90 16.22 1.65 5.18
CA SER A 90 17.17 2.03 6.23
C SER A 90 16.44 2.50 7.49
N PRO A 91 16.75 1.95 8.68
CA PRO A 91 16.12 2.35 9.94
C PRO A 91 16.23 3.84 10.25
N ASP A 92 17.32 4.47 9.81
CA ASP A 92 17.60 5.90 10.04
C ASP A 92 16.58 6.82 9.33
N LEU A 93 15.89 6.30 8.31
CA LEU A 93 14.86 7.03 7.55
C LEU A 93 13.48 6.96 8.19
N LEU A 94 13.23 6.05 9.13
CA LEU A 94 11.87 5.75 9.60
C LEU A 94 11.17 6.94 10.25
N GLU A 95 11.93 7.79 10.94
CA GLU A 95 11.40 8.97 11.63
C GLU A 95 11.49 10.25 10.78
N GLN A 96 12.01 10.17 9.54
CA GLN A 96 12.05 11.29 8.61
C GLN A 96 10.63 11.65 8.14
N ALA A 97 10.36 12.96 8.05
CA ALA A 97 9.09 13.46 7.59
C ALA A 97 8.99 13.38 6.06
N VAL A 98 7.91 12.76 5.57
CA VAL A 98 7.58 12.67 4.15
C VAL A 98 6.18 13.23 3.91
N PRO A 99 5.86 13.72 2.69
CA PRO A 99 4.48 14.01 2.34
C PRO A 99 3.63 12.75 2.54
N SER A 100 2.47 12.92 3.18
CA SER A 100 1.55 11.81 3.35
C SER A 100 1.10 11.26 1.99
N PHE A 101 0.86 9.95 1.92
CA PHE A 101 0.39 9.30 0.69
C PHE A 101 1.39 9.38 -0.47
N THR A 102 2.69 9.42 -0.18
CA THR A 102 3.74 9.35 -1.20
C THR A 102 3.89 7.92 -1.75
N LEU A 103 3.96 6.91 -0.87
CA LEU A 103 4.25 5.53 -1.28
C LEU A 103 2.99 4.80 -1.72
N GLN A 104 1.84 5.08 -1.10
CA GLN A 104 0.61 4.36 -1.39
C GLN A 104 0.23 4.37 -2.88
N PRO A 105 0.18 5.52 -3.60
CA PRO A 105 -0.21 5.54 -5.00
C PRO A 105 0.71 4.68 -5.89
N LEU A 106 1.99 4.58 -5.54
CA LEU A 106 2.98 3.79 -6.27
C LEU A 106 2.72 2.31 -6.09
N VAL A 107 2.49 1.90 -4.85
CA VAL A 107 2.20 0.51 -4.50
C VAL A 107 0.85 0.07 -5.08
N GLU A 108 -0.17 0.93 -5.04
CA GLU A 108 -1.46 0.65 -5.68
C GLU A 108 -1.31 0.48 -7.20
N ASN A 109 -0.51 1.33 -7.85
CA ASN A 109 -0.23 1.21 -9.27
C ASN A 109 0.51 -0.09 -9.60
N ALA A 110 1.54 -0.46 -8.84
CA ALA A 110 2.28 -1.72 -8.99
C ALA A 110 1.36 -2.94 -8.88
N ILE A 111 0.47 -2.99 -7.88
CA ILE A 111 -0.51 -4.08 -7.73
C ILE A 111 -1.50 -4.12 -8.90
N LYS A 112 -2.10 -2.97 -9.21
CA LYS A 112 -3.22 -2.88 -10.16
C LYS A 112 -2.77 -3.11 -11.60
N HIS A 113 -1.65 -2.54 -12.00
CA HIS A 113 -1.17 -2.58 -13.37
C HIS A 113 -0.13 -3.68 -13.58
N GLY A 114 0.76 -3.89 -12.60
CA GLY A 114 1.78 -4.91 -12.68
C GLY A 114 1.24 -6.30 -12.35
N ILE A 115 0.89 -6.53 -11.07
CA ILE A 115 0.62 -7.89 -10.56
C ILE A 115 -0.71 -8.47 -11.03
N SER A 116 -1.76 -7.65 -11.12
CA SER A 116 -3.12 -8.13 -11.41
C SER A 116 -3.26 -8.85 -12.77
N ASN A 117 -2.32 -8.62 -13.69
CA ASN A 117 -2.32 -9.21 -15.04
C ASN A 117 -1.34 -10.38 -15.20
N LEU A 118 -0.46 -10.65 -14.22
CA LEU A 118 0.58 -11.68 -14.33
C LEU A 118 0.07 -13.04 -13.87
N ILE A 119 -0.05 -14.00 -14.79
CA ILE A 119 -0.52 -15.37 -14.50
C ILE A 119 0.37 -16.05 -13.45
N GLU A 120 1.68 -15.87 -13.54
CA GLU A 120 2.68 -16.52 -12.68
C GLU A 120 2.84 -15.82 -11.30
N GLY A 121 2.15 -14.70 -11.09
CA GLY A 121 2.35 -13.85 -9.92
C GLY A 121 3.47 -12.84 -10.11
N GLY A 122 3.73 -12.03 -9.09
CA GLY A 122 4.79 -11.05 -9.14
C GLY A 122 5.23 -10.55 -7.77
N THR A 123 6.27 -9.73 -7.80
CA THR A 123 6.97 -9.22 -6.61
C THR A 123 6.88 -7.71 -6.59
N ILE A 124 6.58 -7.16 -5.42
CA ILE A 124 6.74 -5.74 -5.13
C ILE A 124 7.90 -5.59 -4.17
N ARG A 125 8.85 -4.72 -4.54
CA ARG A 125 9.98 -4.37 -3.71
C ARG A 125 9.92 -2.89 -3.35
N ILE A 126 10.08 -2.56 -2.08
CA ILE A 126 10.16 -1.19 -1.58
C ILE A 126 11.48 -1.03 -0.87
N PHE A 127 12.39 -0.21 -1.41
CA PHE A 127 13.74 -0.12 -0.86
C PHE A 127 14.31 1.29 -0.86
N SER A 128 15.29 1.53 0.01
CA SER A 128 16.01 2.81 0.11
C SER A 128 17.47 2.65 -0.30
N GLU A 129 17.98 3.55 -1.14
CA GLU A 129 19.39 3.62 -1.51
C GLU A 129 19.99 4.99 -1.18
N PRO A 130 21.20 5.06 -0.59
CA PRO A 130 21.87 6.34 -0.39
C PRO A 130 22.24 6.97 -1.74
N CYS A 131 21.99 8.27 -1.85
CA CYS A 131 22.47 9.17 -2.88
C CYS A 131 23.33 10.26 -2.20
N GLU A 132 24.12 11.04 -2.94
CA GLU A 132 25.18 11.92 -2.41
C GLU A 132 24.91 12.60 -1.04
N GLN A 133 23.76 13.25 -0.85
CA GLN A 133 23.34 13.89 0.40
C GLN A 133 21.89 13.54 0.80
N ASP A 134 21.33 12.51 0.17
CA ASP A 134 19.90 12.20 0.28
C ASP A 134 19.70 10.68 0.19
N TYR A 135 18.48 10.22 0.41
CA TYR A 135 18.09 8.84 0.14
C TYR A 135 17.06 8.76 -0.98
N ARG A 136 17.22 7.76 -1.83
CA ARG A 136 16.27 7.39 -2.86
C ARG A 136 15.36 6.29 -2.35
N LEU A 137 14.07 6.57 -2.21
CA LEU A 137 13.04 5.54 -2.00
C LEU A 137 12.51 5.04 -3.33
N THR A 138 12.58 3.74 -3.58
CA THR A 138 12.12 3.10 -4.80
C THR A 138 11.02 2.09 -4.50
N VAL A 139 9.92 2.14 -5.26
CA VAL A 139 8.97 1.04 -5.40
C VAL A 139 9.21 0.40 -6.76
N GLU A 140 9.43 -0.90 -6.79
CA GLU A 140 9.71 -1.69 -8.00
C GLU A 140 8.73 -2.86 -8.07
N ASP A 141 8.26 -3.16 -9.28
CA ASP A 141 7.50 -4.35 -9.59
C ASP A 141 8.12 -5.12 -10.76
N ASN A 142 7.99 -6.45 -10.74
CA ASN A 142 8.56 -7.30 -11.79
C ASN A 142 7.65 -7.46 -13.03
N ALA A 143 6.57 -6.68 -13.15
CA ALA A 143 5.75 -6.66 -14.34
C ALA A 143 6.34 -5.71 -15.40
N ALA A 144 6.03 -5.95 -16.67
CA ALA A 144 6.49 -5.10 -17.76
C ALA A 144 5.41 -4.07 -18.17
N PRO A 145 5.74 -2.76 -18.28
CA PRO A 145 7.00 -2.14 -17.90
C PRO A 145 7.14 -1.96 -16.38
N THR A 146 8.36 -2.15 -15.85
CA THR A 146 8.70 -1.90 -14.45
C THR A 146 8.51 -0.42 -14.14
N TYR A 147 7.66 -0.09 -13.16
CA TYR A 147 7.49 1.28 -12.72
C TYR A 147 8.48 1.58 -11.60
N LEU A 148 9.49 2.40 -11.91
CA LEU A 148 10.40 2.96 -10.90
C LEU A 148 9.96 4.38 -10.59
N LEU A 149 9.58 4.66 -9.34
CA LEU A 149 9.49 6.02 -8.85
C LEU A 149 10.42 6.19 -7.65
N SER A 150 11.35 7.15 -7.80
CA SER A 150 12.31 7.55 -6.78
C SER A 150 11.86 8.83 -6.08
N LEU A 151 11.66 8.80 -4.76
CA LEU A 151 11.59 10.02 -3.94
C LEU A 151 12.96 10.29 -3.32
N VAL A 152 13.41 11.55 -3.34
CA VAL A 152 14.63 12.00 -2.67
C VAL A 152 14.25 12.54 -1.28
N ILE A 153 14.74 11.90 -0.22
CA ILE A 153 14.58 12.34 1.18
C ILE A 153 15.89 12.96 1.63
N LYS A 154 15.84 14.19 2.13
CA LYS A 154 16.99 14.87 2.74
C LYS A 154 17.28 14.31 4.13
N ASP A 155 18.55 14.18 4.46
CA ASP A 155 19.01 13.96 5.85
C ASP A 155 18.55 15.10 6.78
#